data_AF-Q3Z0L2-F1
#
_entry.id   AF-Q3Z0L2-F1
#
_cell.length_a   1.000
_cell.length_b   1.000
_cell.length_c   1.000
_cell.angle_alpha   90.00
_cell.angle_beta   90.00
_cell.angle_gamma   90.00
#
_symmetry.space_group_name_H-M   'P 1'
#
loop_
_entity.id
_entity.type
_entity.pdbx_description
1 polymer ?
#
loop_
_entity_poly.entity_id
_entity_poly.type
_entity_poly.pdbx_seq_one_letter_code
_entity_poly.pdbx_strand_id
1 'polypeptide(L)'
;MIVHGPKGEDKARALVDCYNNVYRLSLPPSIKRSAAIIKDAYIAITPDTSILHMASAYNTPVVAIYADYKTRWPAMADVSESVVVGQKIDNISLDEFAKALKSVLARI
;
A
#
# COMPACT_ATOMS: atom_id res chain seq x y z
N MET A 1 -1.24 -9.95 1.37
CA MET A 1 0.21 -10.06 1.64
C MET A 1 0.69 -8.75 2.23
N ILE A 2 1.39 -8.75 3.36
CA ILE A 2 2.00 -7.56 3.97
C ILE A 2 3.47 -7.49 3.54
N VAL A 3 3.87 -6.33 3.00
CA VAL A 3 5.25 -5.99 2.67
C VAL A 3 5.77 -5.00 3.71
N HIS A 4 6.94 -5.27 4.28
CA HIS A 4 7.54 -4.43 5.33
C HIS A 4 9.08 -4.43 5.24
N GLY A 5 9.69 -3.38 5.81
CA GLY A 5 11.13 -3.37 6.12
C GLY A 5 11.41 -4.01 7.50
N PRO A 6 12.69 -4.09 7.93
CA PRO A 6 13.06 -4.71 9.20
C PRO A 6 12.29 -4.17 10.41
N LYS A 7 12.12 -2.84 10.51
CA LYS A 7 11.40 -2.18 11.62
C LYS A 7 9.89 -2.48 11.68
N GLY A 8 9.31 -3.06 10.62
CA GLY A 8 7.88 -3.37 10.54
C GLY A 8 7.53 -4.81 10.88
N GLU A 9 8.51 -5.67 11.19
CA GLU A 9 8.28 -7.10 11.34
C GLU A 9 7.29 -7.44 12.46
N ASP A 10 7.44 -6.83 13.63
CA ASP A 10 6.56 -7.14 14.77
C ASP A 10 5.13 -6.67 14.53
N LYS A 11 4.96 -5.51 13.87
CA LYS A 11 3.63 -5.04 13.44
C LYS A 11 3.01 -5.97 12.41
N ALA A 12 3.78 -6.43 11.42
CA ALA A 12 3.30 -7.37 10.41
C ALA A 12 2.91 -8.73 11.02
N ARG A 13 3.67 -9.21 12.01
CA ARG A 13 3.36 -10.43 12.77
C ARG A 13 2.04 -10.29 13.52
N ALA A 14 1.89 -9.21 14.30
CA ALA A 14 0.67 -8.94 15.04
C ALA A 14 -0.57 -8.87 14.12
N LEU A 15 -0.46 -8.23 12.96
CA LEU A 15 -1.58 -8.17 12.00
C LEU A 15 -1.97 -9.54 11.42
N VAL A 16 -0.99 -10.41 11.15
CA VAL A 16 -1.25 -11.79 10.70
C VAL A 16 -1.93 -12.60 11.79
N ASP A 17 -1.52 -12.42 13.05
CA ASP A 17 -2.08 -13.16 14.18
C ASP A 17 -3.51 -12.69 14.53
N CYS A 18 -3.83 -11.42 14.26
CA CYS A 18 -5.14 -10.83 14.57
C CYS A 18 -6.23 -11.08 13.51
N TYR A 19 -5.87 -11.35 12.26
CA TYR A 19 -6.82 -11.36 11.13
C TYR A 19 -6.67 -12.57 10.22
N ASN A 20 -7.80 -13.16 9.84
CA ASN A 20 -7.84 -14.24 8.85
C ASN A 20 -7.45 -13.74 7.45
N ASN A 21 -6.85 -14.61 6.64
CA ASN A 21 -6.44 -14.33 5.25
C ASN A 21 -5.42 -13.19 5.10
N VAL A 22 -4.72 -12.84 6.19
CA VAL A 22 -3.59 -11.92 6.19
C VAL A 22 -2.30 -12.72 6.24
N TYR A 23 -1.40 -12.46 5.29
CA TYR A 23 -0.15 -13.22 5.16
C TYR A 23 1.04 -12.30 5.09
N ARG A 24 2.19 -12.75 5.60
CA ARG A 24 3.52 -12.17 5.40
C ARG A 24 4.47 -13.26 4.93
N LEU A 25 5.53 -12.95 4.19
CA LEU A 25 6.58 -13.94 3.97
C LEU A 25 7.48 -14.04 5.20
N SER A 26 7.86 -15.26 5.53
CA SER A 26 8.77 -15.60 6.65
C SER A 26 10.24 -15.29 6.37
N LEU A 27 10.60 -15.02 5.11
CA LEU A 27 11.97 -14.65 4.73
C LEU A 27 12.36 -13.29 5.34
N PRO A 28 13.66 -12.95 5.41
CA PRO A 28 14.10 -11.59 5.72
C PRO A 28 13.58 -10.56 4.71
N PRO A 29 13.25 -9.33 5.12
CA PRO A 29 12.83 -8.28 4.20
C PRO A 29 13.98 -7.80 3.33
N SER A 30 13.73 -7.59 2.03
CA SER A 30 14.68 -6.99 1.10
C SER A 30 13.94 -6.22 0.00
N ILE A 31 14.58 -5.22 -0.59
CA ILE A 31 14.00 -4.42 -1.68
C ILE A 31 13.57 -5.30 -2.85
N LYS A 32 14.43 -6.25 -3.27
CA LYS A 32 14.15 -7.16 -4.39
C LYS A 32 12.92 -8.04 -4.12
N ARG A 33 12.76 -8.51 -2.89
CA ARG A 33 11.60 -9.30 -2.47
C ARG A 33 10.32 -8.46 -2.50
N SER A 34 10.36 -7.24 -1.94
CA SER A 34 9.22 -6.32 -2.01
C SER A 34 8.82 -6.06 -3.45
N ALA A 35 9.79 -5.74 -4.32
CA ALA A 35 9.56 -5.52 -5.74
C ALA A 35 8.91 -6.72 -6.44
N ALA A 36 9.38 -7.95 -6.17
CA ALA A 36 8.79 -9.16 -6.73
C ALA A 36 7.33 -9.36 -6.31
N ILE A 37 6.98 -9.10 -5.04
CA ILE A 37 5.59 -9.17 -4.57
C ILE A 37 4.72 -8.11 -5.24
N ILE A 38 5.21 -6.88 -5.32
CA ILE A 38 4.43 -5.75 -5.88
C ILE A 38 4.19 -5.96 -7.37
N LYS A 39 5.18 -6.44 -8.11
CA LYS A 39 5.07 -6.73 -9.56
C LYS A 39 3.87 -7.62 -9.89
N ASP A 40 3.64 -8.66 -9.09
CA ASP A 40 2.58 -9.65 -9.34
C ASP A 40 1.33 -9.41 -8.45
N ALA A 41 1.28 -8.29 -7.72
CA ALA A 41 0.13 -7.96 -6.89
C ALA A 41 -1.06 -7.49 -7.74
N TYR A 42 -2.27 -7.91 -7.37
CA TYR A 42 -3.50 -7.43 -8.01
C TYR A 42 -3.75 -5.94 -7.74
N ILE A 43 -3.43 -5.48 -6.53
CA ILE A 43 -3.52 -4.08 -6.11
C ILE A 43 -2.53 -3.84 -4.97
N ALA A 44 -1.90 -2.66 -4.95
CA ALA A 44 -1.10 -2.17 -3.84
C ALA A 44 -1.90 -1.12 -3.04
N ILE A 45 -1.90 -1.25 -1.71
CA ILE A 45 -2.44 -0.23 -0.80
C ILE A 45 -1.29 0.19 0.10
N THR A 46 -0.87 1.44 0.00
CA THR A 46 0.37 1.89 0.64
C THR A 46 0.32 3.37 0.98
N PRO A 47 0.95 3.81 2.09
CA PRO A 47 1.30 5.20 2.25
C PRO A 47 2.42 5.62 1.30
N ASP A 48 2.75 6.92 1.28
CA ASP A 48 3.86 7.48 0.51
C ASP A 48 5.21 6.93 0.99
N THR A 49 5.66 5.86 0.33
CA THR A 49 6.89 5.12 0.63
C THR A 49 7.45 4.52 -0.67
N SER A 50 8.64 3.91 -0.60
CA SER A 50 9.22 3.16 -1.72
C SER A 50 8.27 2.16 -2.42
N ILE A 51 7.28 1.61 -1.72
CA ILE A 51 6.30 0.67 -2.29
C ILE A 51 5.40 1.34 -3.32
N LEU A 52 5.03 2.60 -3.11
CA LEU A 52 4.22 3.39 -4.05
C LEU A 52 4.94 3.55 -5.39
N HIS A 53 6.25 3.80 -5.34
CA HIS A 53 7.07 3.96 -6.54
C HIS A 53 7.35 2.62 -7.23
N MET A 54 7.49 1.53 -6.47
CA MET A 54 7.56 0.19 -7.06
C MET A 54 6.26 -0.16 -7.80
N ALA A 55 5.10 0.14 -7.20
CA ALA A 55 3.80 -0.08 -7.84
C ALA A 55 3.70 0.73 -9.14
N SER A 56 4.11 2.00 -9.10
CA SER A 56 4.20 2.86 -10.28
C SER A 56 5.11 2.29 -11.37
N ALA A 57 6.30 1.79 -10.99
CA ALA A 57 7.28 1.25 -11.93
C ALA A 57 6.82 -0.05 -12.62
N TYR A 58 6.05 -0.89 -11.92
CA TYR A 58 5.48 -2.12 -12.49
C TYR A 58 4.08 -1.93 -13.08
N ASN A 59 3.54 -0.71 -13.04
CA ASN A 59 2.16 -0.40 -13.39
C ASN A 59 1.13 -1.24 -12.60
N THR A 60 1.45 -1.58 -11.35
CA THR A 60 0.55 -2.25 -10.42
C THR A 60 -0.53 -1.27 -9.97
N PRO A 61 -1.83 -1.62 -10.06
CA PRO A 61 -2.90 -0.77 -9.57
C PRO A 61 -2.69 -0.36 -8.12
N VAL A 62 -2.94 0.91 -7.77
CA VAL A 62 -2.57 1.40 -6.42
C VAL A 62 -3.59 2.36 -5.80
N VAL A 63 -3.87 2.16 -4.51
CA VAL A 63 -4.50 3.16 -3.63
C VAL A 63 -3.42 3.75 -2.73
N ALA A 64 -3.06 5.00 -2.99
CA ALA A 64 -2.03 5.72 -2.26
C ALA A 64 -2.63 6.52 -1.10
N ILE A 65 -2.07 6.39 0.10
CA ILE A 65 -2.55 7.05 1.32
C ILE A 65 -1.55 8.12 1.76
N TYR A 66 -1.97 9.39 1.80
CA TYR A 66 -1.11 10.51 2.18
C TYR A 66 -1.56 11.13 3.49
N ALA A 67 -0.60 11.43 4.37
CA ALA A 67 -0.85 12.20 5.58
C ALA A 67 -1.22 13.66 5.22
N ASP A 68 -0.45 14.31 4.35
CA ASP A 68 -0.62 15.72 3.96
C ASP A 68 -0.44 15.88 2.44
N TYR A 69 -1.11 16.88 1.86
CA TYR A 69 -1.05 17.25 0.44
C TYR A 69 0.29 17.85 0.02
N LYS A 70 1.01 18.53 0.93
CA LYS A 70 2.19 19.36 0.55
C LYS A 70 3.42 18.57 0.10
N THR A 71 3.54 17.31 0.49
CA THR A 71 4.74 16.49 0.27
C THR A 71 4.47 15.23 -0.56
N ARG A 72 3.42 15.20 -1.38
CA ARG A 72 3.04 13.98 -2.11
C ARG A 72 3.98 13.73 -3.30
N TRP A 73 4.51 12.52 -3.39
CA TRP A 73 4.93 11.97 -4.68
C TRP A 73 3.80 11.12 -5.24
N PRO A 74 3.14 11.55 -6.32
CA PRO A 74 1.94 10.88 -6.81
C PRO A 74 2.25 9.46 -7.30
N ALA A 75 1.22 8.61 -7.24
CA ALA A 75 1.22 7.37 -8.00
C ALA A 75 1.32 7.69 -9.50
N MET A 76 2.16 6.94 -10.22
CA MET A 76 2.30 7.06 -11.67
C MET A 76 1.79 5.81 -12.41
N ALA A 77 1.11 4.90 -11.71
CA ALA A 77 0.42 3.77 -12.33
C ALA A 77 -0.85 4.24 -13.06
N ASP A 78 -1.16 3.60 -14.19
CA ASP A 78 -2.31 3.90 -15.04
C ASP A 78 -3.64 3.84 -14.27
N VAL A 79 -3.75 2.84 -13.39
CA VAL A 79 -4.86 2.72 -12.45
C VAL A 79 -4.40 3.07 -11.05
N SER A 80 -4.74 4.28 -10.63
CA SER A 80 -4.44 4.75 -9.28
C SER A 80 -5.52 5.67 -8.73
N GLU A 81 -5.62 5.67 -7.40
CA GLU A 81 -6.39 6.62 -6.60
C GLU A 81 -5.57 7.09 -5.40
N SER A 82 -5.89 8.28 -4.89
CA SER A 82 -5.21 8.87 -3.75
C SER A 82 -6.21 9.27 -2.67
N VAL A 83 -5.93 8.89 -1.43
CA VAL A 83 -6.65 9.35 -0.25
C VAL A 83 -5.71 10.24 0.54
N VAL A 84 -6.12 11.47 0.83
CA VAL A 84 -5.31 12.41 1.62
C VAL A 84 -6.03 12.72 2.92
N VAL A 85 -5.38 12.36 4.04
CA VAL A 85 -5.97 12.46 5.37
C VAL A 85 -5.94 13.90 5.92
N GLY A 86 -4.96 14.71 5.50
CA GLY A 86 -4.76 16.08 5.97
C GLY A 86 -4.14 16.20 7.38
N GLN A 87 -3.74 15.08 7.98
CA GLN A 87 -3.17 14.96 9.33
C GLN A 87 -2.47 13.60 9.50
N LYS A 88 -2.41 13.05 10.72
CA LYS A 88 -1.89 11.69 10.94
C LYS A 88 -2.75 10.66 10.21
N ILE A 89 -2.09 9.68 9.58
CA ILE A 89 -2.74 8.60 8.81
C ILE A 89 -3.77 7.84 9.64
N ASP A 90 -3.57 7.73 10.96
CA ASP A 90 -4.48 7.07 11.90
C ASP A 90 -5.91 7.63 11.86
N ASN A 91 -6.10 8.84 11.31
CA ASN A 91 -7.38 9.51 11.20
C ASN A 91 -8.01 9.39 9.79
N ILE A 92 -7.62 8.38 9.01
CA ILE A 92 -8.17 8.13 7.67
C ILE A 92 -9.70 7.94 7.72
N SER A 93 -10.40 8.59 6.78
CA SER A 93 -11.82 8.34 6.55
C SER A 93 -12.01 7.00 5.83
N LEU A 94 -12.70 6.06 6.48
CA LEU A 94 -13.00 4.76 5.88
C LEU A 94 -13.93 4.86 4.67
N ASP A 95 -14.81 5.87 4.63
CA ASP A 95 -15.69 6.09 3.49
C ASP A 95 -14.93 6.59 2.27
N GLU A 96 -13.99 7.51 2.45
CA GLU A 96 -13.11 7.99 1.37
C GLU A 96 -12.20 6.87 0.88
N PHE A 97 -11.62 6.11 1.81
CA PHE A 97 -10.83 4.94 1.48
C PHE A 97 -11.63 3.89 0.69
N ALA A 98 -12.85 3.58 1.12
CA ALA A 98 -13.71 2.61 0.43
C ALA A 98 -14.11 3.10 -0.97
N LYS A 99 -14.37 4.40 -1.15
CA LYS A 99 -14.64 4.99 -2.48
C LYS A 99 -13.43 4.88 -3.40
N ALA A 100 -12.23 5.23 -2.91
CA ALA A 100 -10.99 5.11 -3.68
C ALA A 100 -10.71 3.66 -4.07
N LEU A 101 -10.86 2.72 -3.13
CA LEU A 101 -10.68 1.30 -3.39
C LEU A 101 -11.66 0.79 -4.46
N LYS A 102 -12.95 1.12 -4.35
CA LYS A 102 -13.96 0.75 -5.36
C LYS A 102 -13.66 1.33 -6.74
N SER A 103 -13.19 2.58 -6.81
CA SER A 103 -12.81 3.22 -8.08
C SER A 103 -11.66 2.47 -8.76
N VAL A 104 -10.61 2.08 -8.03
CA VAL A 104 -9.51 1.27 -8.57
C VAL A 104 -10.01 -0.11 -9.01
N LEU A 105 -10.78 -0.81 -8.17
CA LEU A 105 -11.29 -2.15 -8.47
C LEU A 105 -12.21 -2.19 -9.70
N ALA A 106 -12.91 -1.09 -10.02
CA ALA A 106 -13.77 -1.00 -11.20
C ALA A 106 -13.00 -0.82 -12.52
N ARG A 107 -11.69 -0.57 -12.45
CA ARG A 107 -10.82 -0.23 -13.60
C ARG A 107 -9.78 -1.32 -13.91
N ILE A 108 -9.84 -2.46 -13.22
CA ILE A 108 -8.88 -3.58 -13.32
C ILE A 108 -9.58 -4.89 -13.66
#